data_AF-A0A6A6BBC2-F1
#
_entry.id   AF-A0A6A6BBC2-F1
#
_cell.length_a   1.000
_cell.length_b   1.000
_cell.length_c   1.000
_cell.angle_alpha   90.00
_cell.angle_beta   90.00
_cell.angle_gamma   90.00
#
_symmetry.space_group_name_H-M   'P 1'
#
loop_
_entity.id
_entity.type
_entity.pdbx_description
1 polymer ?
#
loop_
_entity_poly.entity_id
_entity_poly.type
_entity_poly.pdbx_seq_one_letter_code
_entity_poly.pdbx_strand_id
1 'polypeptide(L)'
;MRRNTMAIIDGFNRMDTLSVLAFRAPNFTREILPSSLGVPVQDSAGFQRSLNMSRAVFHSFSLVVNDMLEDGPARKVCLWLTAEANTVAGPFRWEMVWSFKFDDAGRQVVHWREFVESSVNFADFIPSMSPTPLPTV
;
A
#
# COMPACT_ATOMS: atom_id res chain seq x y z
N MET A 1 -13.30 -9.65 -10.50
CA MET A 1 -12.08 -9.14 -9.85
C MET A 1 -11.85 -7.67 -10.16
N ARG A 2 -11.83 -7.24 -11.44
CA ARG A 2 -11.75 -5.81 -11.85
C ARG A 2 -12.50 -4.82 -10.97
N ARG A 3 -13.81 -5.02 -10.79
CA ARG A 3 -14.67 -4.11 -10.01
C ARG A 3 -14.16 -3.94 -8.58
N ASN A 4 -13.78 -5.03 -7.93
CA ASN A 4 -13.29 -5.00 -6.55
C ASN A 4 -11.89 -4.37 -6.50
N THR A 5 -11.04 -4.65 -7.47
CA THR A 5 -9.76 -3.96 -7.65
C THR A 5 -9.94 -2.44 -7.74
N MET A 6 -10.86 -1.96 -8.59
CA MET A 6 -11.12 -0.52 -8.70
C MET A 6 -11.71 0.07 -7.43
N ALA A 7 -12.58 -0.66 -6.72
CA ALA A 7 -13.10 -0.22 -5.43
C ALA A 7 -12.00 -0.10 -4.35
N ILE A 8 -10.97 -0.95 -4.40
CA ILE A 8 -9.77 -0.82 -3.55
C ILE A 8 -9.00 0.47 -3.90
N ILE A 9 -8.74 0.71 -5.19
CA ILE A 9 -8.08 1.94 -5.68
C ILE A 9 -8.85 3.18 -5.24
N ASP A 10 -10.17 3.20 -5.45
CA ASP A 10 -11.04 4.30 -5.04
C ASP A 10 -11.03 4.50 -3.52
N GLY A 11 -10.93 3.41 -2.74
CA GLY A 11 -10.77 3.46 -1.29
C GLY A 11 -9.50 4.19 -0.87
N PHE A 12 -8.36 3.90 -1.52
CA PHE A 12 -7.12 4.64 -1.28
C PHE A 12 -7.22 6.11 -1.70
N ASN A 13 -7.83 6.40 -2.85
CA ASN A 13 -7.97 7.77 -3.37
C ASN A 13 -8.86 8.64 -2.46
N ARG A 14 -9.79 8.03 -1.73
CA ARG A 14 -10.58 8.69 -0.68
C ARG A 14 -9.93 8.65 0.70
N MET A 15 -8.77 8.01 0.83
CA MET A 15 -8.09 7.70 2.09
C MET A 15 -9.01 6.98 3.11
N ASP A 16 -9.95 6.18 2.60
CA ASP A 16 -10.89 5.37 3.37
C ASP A 16 -10.31 3.98 3.59
N THR A 17 -9.48 3.87 4.63
CA THR A 17 -8.77 2.62 4.96
C THR A 17 -9.72 1.50 5.39
N LEU A 18 -10.91 1.81 5.93
CA LEU A 18 -11.88 0.79 6.31
C LEU A 18 -12.46 0.10 5.07
N SER A 19 -12.82 0.88 4.04
CA SER A 19 -13.26 0.33 2.75
C SER A 19 -12.18 -0.54 2.10
N VAL A 20 -10.90 -0.14 2.17
CA VAL A 20 -9.78 -0.96 1.66
C VAL A 20 -9.67 -2.27 2.45
N LEU A 21 -9.72 -2.20 3.78
CA LEU A 21 -9.58 -3.37 4.66
C LEU A 21 -10.70 -4.40 4.48
N ALA A 22 -11.89 -3.99 4.02
CA ALA A 22 -13.05 -4.85 3.80
C ALA A 22 -12.86 -5.88 2.69
N PHE A 23 -11.91 -5.65 1.77
CA PHE A 23 -11.63 -6.57 0.66
C PHE A 23 -10.72 -7.75 1.04
N ARG A 24 -10.23 -7.83 2.27
CA ARG A 24 -9.36 -8.92 2.71
C ARG A 24 -10.13 -10.19 2.99
N ALA A 25 -9.57 -11.31 2.57
CA ALA A 25 -10.02 -12.63 2.99
C ALA A 25 -9.52 -12.94 4.42
N PRO A 26 -10.12 -13.91 5.13
CA PRO A 26 -9.67 -14.31 6.46
C PRO A 26 -8.19 -14.71 6.54
N ASN A 27 -7.66 -15.32 5.48
CA ASN A 27 -6.26 -15.75 5.34
C ASN A 27 -5.38 -14.74 4.56
N PHE A 28 -5.77 -13.47 4.55
CA PHE A 28 -5.04 -12.43 3.83
C PHE A 28 -3.60 -12.26 4.30
N THR A 29 -2.71 -12.07 3.32
CA THR A 29 -1.31 -11.67 3.53
C THR A 29 -0.91 -10.58 2.55
N ARG A 30 0.02 -9.72 2.96
CA ARG A 30 0.64 -8.69 2.12
C ARG A 30 2.15 -8.82 2.13
N GLU A 31 2.76 -8.67 0.97
CA GLU A 31 4.20 -8.72 0.77
C GLU A 31 4.66 -7.44 0.08
N ILE A 32 5.65 -6.75 0.66
CA ILE A 32 6.26 -5.55 0.08
C ILE A 32 7.63 -5.94 -0.47
N LEU A 33 7.86 -5.59 -1.73
CA LEU A 33 9.00 -5.93 -2.56
C LEU A 33 9.66 -4.64 -3.10
N PRO A 34 10.93 -4.69 -3.54
CA PRO A 34 11.82 -5.86 -3.58
C PRO A 34 12.20 -6.40 -2.19
N SER A 35 12.57 -7.67 -2.11
CA SER A 35 12.95 -8.33 -0.85
C SER A 35 14.15 -7.66 -0.16
N SER A 36 14.95 -6.90 -0.90
CA SER A 36 16.03 -6.07 -0.36
C SER A 36 15.55 -4.97 0.60
N LEU A 37 14.27 -4.59 0.57
CA LEU A 37 13.69 -3.68 1.55
C LEU A 37 13.56 -4.31 2.95
N GLY A 38 13.71 -5.63 3.06
CA GLY A 38 13.70 -6.33 4.35
C GLY A 38 12.37 -6.26 5.10
N VAL A 39 11.28 -5.87 4.45
CA VAL A 39 9.96 -5.76 5.07
C VAL A 39 9.36 -7.17 5.25
N PRO A 40 9.05 -7.60 6.48
CA PRO A 40 8.41 -8.89 6.70
C PRO A 40 7.02 -8.96 6.06
N VAL A 41 6.61 -10.15 5.62
CA VAL A 41 5.24 -10.41 5.17
C VAL A 41 4.27 -10.02 6.29
N GLN A 42 3.25 -9.26 5.91
CA GLN A 42 2.24 -8.74 6.83
C GLN A 42 1.01 -9.64 6.80
N ASP A 43 0.51 -9.99 7.98
CA ASP A 43 -0.82 -10.55 8.12
C ASP A 43 -1.88 -9.42 8.09
N SER A 44 -3.13 -9.82 8.27
CA SER A 44 -4.26 -8.89 8.36
C SER A 44 -4.07 -7.78 9.40
N ALA A 45 -3.52 -8.09 10.57
CA ALA A 45 -3.33 -7.09 11.62
C ALA A 45 -2.17 -6.14 11.28
N GLY A 46 -1.08 -6.68 10.71
CA GLY A 46 0.07 -5.92 10.24
C GLY A 46 -0.28 -4.92 9.15
N PHE A 47 -1.04 -5.35 8.15
CA PHE A 47 -1.50 -4.45 7.09
C PHE A 47 -2.39 -3.32 7.63
N GLN A 48 -3.30 -3.62 8.56
CA GLN A 48 -4.12 -2.61 9.20
C GLN A 48 -3.27 -1.60 9.99
N ARG A 49 -2.26 -2.06 10.73
CA ARG A 49 -1.30 -1.17 11.40
C ARG A 49 -0.57 -0.28 10.40
N SER A 50 -0.10 -0.82 9.27
CA SER A 50 0.54 -0.03 8.22
C SER A 50 -0.38 1.04 7.63
N LEU A 51 -1.64 0.70 7.32
CA LEU A 51 -2.61 1.70 6.84
C LEU A 51 -2.90 2.77 7.89
N ASN A 52 -2.95 2.43 9.18
CA ASN A 52 -3.14 3.41 10.24
C ASN A 52 -1.93 4.35 10.37
N MET A 53 -0.70 3.83 10.28
CA MET A 53 0.53 4.63 10.27
C MET A 53 0.54 5.61 9.08
N SER A 54 0.09 5.18 7.91
CA SER A 54 -0.01 6.02 6.71
C SER A 54 -0.87 7.26 6.94
N ARG A 55 -1.91 7.21 7.79
CA ARG A 55 -2.77 8.37 8.10
C ARG A 55 -2.05 9.47 8.87
N ALA A 56 -0.94 9.16 9.55
CA ALA A 56 -0.12 10.14 10.24
C ALA A 56 0.92 10.80 9.32
N VAL A 57 1.21 10.19 8.16
CA VAL A 57 2.26 10.63 7.23
C VAL A 57 1.69 11.38 6.02
N PHE A 58 0.56 10.90 5.47
CA PHE A 58 -0.04 11.44 4.26
C PHE A 58 -1.14 12.45 4.58
N HIS A 59 -1.01 13.68 4.06
CA HIS A 59 -2.08 14.68 4.05
C HIS A 59 -3.05 14.46 2.88
N SER A 60 -2.54 13.94 1.76
CA SER A 60 -3.32 13.50 0.61
C SER A 60 -2.68 12.25 0.01
N PHE A 61 -3.46 11.40 -0.64
CA PHE A 61 -2.95 10.24 -1.36
C PHE A 61 -3.85 9.88 -2.53
N SER A 62 -3.24 9.63 -3.69
CA SER A 62 -3.94 9.17 -4.88
C SER A 62 -3.10 8.16 -5.66
N LEU A 63 -3.79 7.20 -6.25
CA LEU A 63 -3.31 6.18 -7.17
C LEU A 63 -3.94 6.42 -8.53
N VAL A 64 -3.08 6.46 -9.55
CA VAL A 64 -3.45 6.42 -10.96
C VAL A 64 -3.14 5.02 -11.48
N VAL A 65 -4.13 4.38 -12.09
CA VAL A 65 -3.93 3.08 -12.76
C VAL A 65 -3.40 3.34 -14.16
N ASN A 66 -2.12 3.08 -14.37
CA ASN A 66 -1.46 3.22 -15.67
C ASN A 66 -1.81 2.04 -16.58
N ASP A 67 -1.85 0.83 -16.02
CA ASP A 67 -2.28 -0.39 -16.73
C ASP A 67 -2.85 -1.43 -15.74
N MET A 68 -3.71 -2.32 -16.23
CA MET A 68 -4.31 -3.41 -15.45
C MET A 68 -4.51 -4.67 -16.29
N LEU A 69 -3.91 -5.77 -15.82
CA LEU A 69 -4.03 -7.10 -16.41
C LEU A 69 -4.82 -8.03 -15.50
N GLU A 70 -5.77 -8.77 -16.07
CA GLU A 70 -6.57 -9.76 -15.35
C GLU A 70 -6.27 -11.18 -15.86
N ASP A 71 -5.91 -12.07 -14.94
CA ASP A 71 -5.81 -13.51 -15.17
C ASP A 71 -6.98 -14.19 -14.48
N GLY A 72 -8.04 -14.44 -15.25
CA GLY A 72 -9.27 -15.09 -14.81
C GLY A 72 -9.01 -16.48 -14.20
N PRO A 73 -8.37 -17.41 -14.92
CA PRO A 73 -8.05 -18.74 -14.41
C PRO A 73 -7.26 -18.74 -13.10
N ALA A 74 -6.22 -17.91 -12.99
CA ALA A 74 -5.40 -17.82 -11.77
C ALA A 74 -6.03 -16.95 -10.66
N ARG A 75 -7.14 -16.27 -10.96
CA ARG A 75 -7.82 -15.30 -10.10
C ARG A 75 -6.88 -14.19 -9.62
N LYS A 76 -6.13 -13.63 -10.55
CA LYS A 76 -5.16 -12.56 -10.28
C LYS A 76 -5.47 -11.30 -11.05
N VAL A 77 -5.13 -10.17 -10.43
CA VAL A 77 -5.05 -8.88 -11.11
C VAL A 77 -3.67 -8.30 -10.86
N CYS A 78 -3.03 -7.80 -11.92
CA CYS A 78 -1.79 -7.04 -11.84
C CYS A 78 -2.08 -5.59 -12.26
N LEU A 79 -1.48 -4.64 -11.56
CA LEU A 79 -1.66 -3.22 -11.76
C LEU A 79 -0.30 -2.56 -11.90
N TRP A 80 -0.11 -1.72 -12.91
CA TRP A 80 0.93 -0.72 -12.90
C TRP A 80 0.31 0.60 -12.44
N LEU A 81 0.87 1.18 -11.40
CA LEU A 81 0.32 2.32 -10.69
C LEU A 81 1.34 3.45 -10.60
N THR A 82 0.84 4.68 -10.65
CA THR A 82 1.51 5.85 -10.10
C THR A 82 0.84 6.22 -8.79
N ALA A 83 1.60 6.38 -7.70
CA ALA A 83 1.13 7.00 -6.47
C ALA A 83 1.63 8.44 -6.40
N GLU A 84 0.75 9.35 -5.97
CA GLU A 84 1.05 10.76 -5.73
C GLU A 84 0.46 11.19 -4.41
N ALA A 85 1.23 11.94 -3.62
CA ALA A 85 0.78 12.34 -2.30
C ALA A 85 1.56 13.51 -1.72
N ASN A 86 0.91 14.24 -0.81
CA ASN A 86 1.55 15.24 0.03
C ASN A 86 1.79 14.63 1.40
N THR A 87 3.04 14.63 1.86
CA THR A 87 3.42 14.10 3.18
C THR A 87 3.81 15.23 4.13
N VAL A 88 4.07 14.86 5.38
CA VAL A 88 4.75 15.72 6.36
C VAL A 88 6.17 16.13 5.93
N ALA A 89 6.84 15.39 5.04
CA ALA A 89 8.17 15.71 4.52
C ALA A 89 8.15 16.37 3.13
N GLY A 90 6.96 16.65 2.58
CA GLY A 90 6.78 17.25 1.25
C GLY A 90 6.04 16.36 0.25
N PRO A 91 5.86 16.82 -0.99
CA PRO A 91 5.22 16.05 -2.04
C PRO A 91 6.11 14.88 -2.47
N PHE A 92 5.51 13.74 -2.79
CA PHE A 92 6.20 12.62 -3.42
C PHE A 92 5.35 11.96 -4.50
N ARG A 93 6.04 11.26 -5.41
CA ARG A 93 5.46 10.48 -6.49
C ARG A 93 6.23 9.18 -6.64
N TRP A 94 5.54 8.05 -6.73
CA TRP A 94 6.12 6.72 -6.90
C TRP A 94 5.50 5.97 -8.05
N GLU A 95 6.30 5.12 -8.68
CA GLU A 95 5.78 4.05 -9.52
C GLU A 95 5.83 2.73 -8.76
N MET A 96 4.78 1.93 -8.93
CA MET A 96 4.67 0.64 -8.28
C MET A 96 3.88 -0.35 -9.11
N VAL A 97 4.14 -1.63 -8.88
CA VAL A 97 3.36 -2.73 -9.42
C VAL A 97 2.67 -3.44 -8.28
N TRP A 98 1.35 -3.55 -8.34
CA TRP A 98 0.58 -4.35 -7.39
C TRP A 98 0.07 -5.61 -8.05
N SER A 99 0.07 -6.71 -7.30
CA SER A 99 -0.60 -7.95 -7.70
C SER A 99 -1.54 -8.42 -6.59
N PHE A 100 -2.80 -8.62 -6.96
CA PHE A 100 -3.82 -9.22 -6.10
C PHE A 100 -4.07 -10.65 -6.56
N LYS A 101 -4.06 -11.59 -5.62
CA LYS A 101 -4.69 -12.91 -5.78
C LYS A 101 -6.00 -12.91 -4.99
N PHE A 102 -7.08 -13.32 -5.64
CA PHE A 102 -8.40 -13.41 -5.03
C PHE A 102 -8.71 -14.83 -4.52
N ASP A 103 -9.71 -14.92 -3.65
CA ASP A 103 -10.33 -16.17 -3.22
C ASP A 103 -10.99 -16.93 -4.39
N ASP A 104 -11.49 -18.14 -4.13
CA ASP A 104 -12.12 -18.97 -5.17
C ASP A 104 -13.39 -18.35 -5.77
N ALA A 105 -14.05 -17.46 -5.04
CA ALA A 105 -15.20 -16.71 -5.52
C ALA A 105 -14.81 -15.45 -6.32
N GLY A 106 -13.52 -15.10 -6.39
CA GLY A 106 -13.03 -13.87 -7.01
C GLY A 106 -13.48 -12.59 -6.30
N ARG A 107 -13.81 -12.66 -5.00
CA ARG A 107 -14.42 -11.56 -4.22
C ARG A 107 -13.42 -10.86 -3.30
N GLN A 108 -12.74 -11.61 -2.45
CA GLN A 108 -11.78 -11.07 -1.48
C GLN A 108 -10.34 -11.36 -1.89
N VAL A 109 -9.41 -10.49 -1.51
CA VAL A 109 -7.98 -10.65 -1.73
C VAL A 109 -7.41 -11.57 -0.65
N VAL A 110 -6.74 -12.64 -1.08
CA VAL A 110 -6.02 -13.58 -0.19
C VAL A 110 -4.52 -13.26 -0.12
N HIS A 111 -3.98 -12.65 -1.17
CA HIS A 111 -2.57 -12.27 -1.22
C HIS A 111 -2.37 -10.99 -2.03
N TRP A 112 -1.63 -10.05 -1.47
CA TRP A 112 -1.34 -8.76 -2.09
C TRP A 112 0.16 -8.55 -2.12
N ARG A 113 0.75 -8.46 -3.31
CA ARG A 113 2.15 -8.08 -3.50
C ARG A 113 2.27 -6.67 -3.99
N GLU A 114 3.21 -5.93 -3.43
CA GLU A 114 3.54 -4.57 -3.86
C GLU A 114 5.01 -4.52 -4.18
N PHE A 115 5.36 -4.32 -5.45
CA PHE A 115 6.70 -3.96 -5.85
C PHE A 115 6.77 -2.45 -5.92
N VAL A 116 7.47 -1.84 -4.97
CA VAL A 116 7.63 -0.38 -4.90
C VAL A 116 9.02 0.01 -5.38
N GLU A 117 9.13 1.22 -5.89
CA GLU A 117 10.42 1.80 -6.26
C GLU A 117 11.33 1.88 -5.02
N SER A 118 12.46 1.17 -5.04
CA SER A 118 13.36 1.07 -3.89
C SER A 118 14.28 2.27 -3.69
N SER A 119 14.29 3.22 -4.64
CA SER A 119 15.04 4.47 -4.55
C SER A 119 14.50 5.39 -3.45
N VAL A 120 13.32 5.09 -2.90
CA VAL A 120 12.67 5.94 -1.92
C VAL A 120 12.42 5.17 -0.62
N ASN A 121 13.03 5.65 0.46
CA ASN A 121 12.90 5.04 1.78
C ASN A 121 11.73 5.66 2.54
N PHE A 122 10.79 4.83 3.00
CA PHE A 122 9.64 5.30 3.78
C PHE A 122 10.06 6.07 5.05
N ALA A 123 11.23 5.75 5.61
CA ALA A 123 11.80 6.45 6.75
C ALA A 123 12.14 7.92 6.46
N ASP A 124 12.42 8.28 5.20
CA ASP A 124 12.72 9.66 4.82
C ASP A 124 11.50 10.58 4.96
N PHE A 125 10.29 10.01 5.01
CA PHE A 125 9.02 10.75 5.19
C PHE A 125 8.53 10.81 6.62
N ILE A 126 9.18 10.10 7.54
CA ILE A 126 8.92 10.24 8.97
C ILE A 126 9.88 11.33 9.44
N PRO A 127 9.39 12.49 9.93
CA PRO A 127 10.26 13.51 10.48
C PRO A 127 11.14 12.82 11.51
N SER A 128 12.47 12.89 11.33
CA SER A 128 13.37 12.43 12.37
C SER A 128 12.90 13.06 13.67
N MET A 129 12.61 12.25 14.70
CA MET A 129 12.65 12.78 16.06
C MET A 129 14.11 13.13 16.29
N SER A 130 14.51 14.32 15.84
CA SER A 130 15.80 14.89 16.21
C SER A 130 15.81 14.88 17.73
N PRO A 131 16.73 14.16 18.40
CA PRO A 131 16.87 14.32 19.84
C PRO A 131 17.18 15.80 20.07
N THR A 132 16.27 16.49 20.74
CA THR A 132 16.52 17.85 21.21
C THR A 132 17.85 17.80 21.98
N PRO A 133 18.88 18.58 21.60
CA PRO A 133 20.10 18.62 22.40
C PRO A 133 19.70 19.08 23.80
N LEU A 134 20.06 18.29 24.82
CA LEU A 134 19.92 18.73 26.19
C LEU A 134 20.72 20.03 26.35
N PRO A 135 20.16 21.05 27.02
CA PRO A 135 20.87 22.31 27.24
C PRO A 135 22.15 22.02 28.01
N THR A 136 23.28 22.45 27.46
CA THR A 136 24.57 22.42 28.14
C THR A 136 24.49 23.37 29.33
N VAL A 137 24.65 22.83 30.54
CA VAL A 137 24.86 23.60 31.79
C VAL A 137 26.32 24.01 31.88
#